data_AF-A0A7X1DL60-F1
#
_entry.id   AF-A0A7X1DL60-F1
#
_cell.length_a   1.000
_cell.length_b   1.000
_cell.length_c   1.000
_cell.angle_alpha   90.00
_cell.angle_beta   90.00
_cell.angle_gamma   90.00
#
_symmetry.space_group_name_H-M   'P 1'
#
loop_
_entity.id
_entity.type
_entity.pdbx_description
1 polymer ?
#
loop_
_entity_poly.entity_id
_entity_poly.type
_entity_poly.pdbx_seq_one_letter_code
_entity_poly.pdbx_strand_id
1 'polypeptide(L)'
;MSLTKIFSGIFLVVYGVIFINIIYNILQTKTGFGFPIWIQIVLGACFLVMTLSNFKQSHYVFGGIFASAVVLVAVSVVMTSIT
;
A
#
# COMPACT_ATOMS: atom_id res chain seq x y z
N MET A 1 10.43 -11.05 -25.85
CA MET A 1 9.91 -10.31 -24.67
C MET A 1 11.10 -9.63 -24.01
N SER A 2 11.12 -8.29 -23.84
CA SER A 2 12.33 -7.65 -23.28
C SER A 2 12.51 -8.05 -21.81
N LEU A 3 13.75 -8.26 -21.39
CA LEU A 3 14.14 -8.62 -20.03
C LEU A 3 13.48 -7.70 -18.97
N THR A 4 13.34 -6.42 -19.30
CA THR A 4 12.66 -5.40 -18.48
C THR A 4 11.17 -5.72 -18.20
N LYS A 5 10.45 -6.26 -19.19
CA LYS A 5 9.03 -6.64 -19.02
C LYS A 5 8.87 -7.87 -18.12
N ILE A 6 9.81 -8.81 -18.20
CA ILE A 6 9.83 -10.01 -17.37
C ILE A 6 10.11 -9.63 -15.90
N PHE A 7 11.14 -8.81 -15.66
CA PHE A 7 11.45 -8.30 -14.32
C PHE A 7 10.31 -7.48 -13.72
N SER A 8 9.67 -6.61 -14.50
CA SER A 8 8.51 -5.83 -14.04
C SER A 8 7.32 -6.73 -13.66
N GLY A 9 7.06 -7.79 -14.43
CA GLY A 9 6.00 -8.76 -14.11
C GLY A 9 6.29 -9.52 -12.81
N ILE A 10 7.51 -10.02 -12.64
CA ILE A 10 7.92 -10.72 -11.41
C ILE A 10 7.81 -9.79 -10.20
N PHE A 11 8.27 -8.54 -10.34
CA PHE A 11 8.15 -7.54 -9.27
C PHE A 11 6.70 -7.32 -8.85
N LEU A 12 5.77 -7.18 -9.80
CA LEU A 12 4.34 -7.00 -9.49
C LEU A 12 3.73 -8.23 -8.81
N VAL A 13 4.11 -9.44 -9.21
CA VAL A 13 3.63 -10.68 -8.57
C VAL A 13 4.14 -10.78 -7.14
N VAL A 14 5.44 -10.58 -6.92
CA VAL A 14 6.04 -10.59 -5.58
C VAL A 14 5.42 -9.51 -4.70
N TYR A 15 5.24 -8.30 -5.24
CA TYR A 15 4.57 -7.21 -4.56
C TYR A 15 3.14 -7.58 -4.14
N GLY A 16 2.35 -8.16 -5.04
CA GLY A 16 0.98 -8.57 -4.75
C GLY A 16 0.90 -9.63 -3.64
N VAL A 17 1.79 -10.61 -3.66
CA VAL A 17 1.85 -11.65 -2.61
C VAL A 17 2.18 -11.05 -1.25
N ILE A 18 3.17 -10.15 -1.19
CA ILE A 18 3.53 -9.45 0.06
C ILE A 18 2.36 -8.60 0.55
N PHE A 19 1.71 -7.87 -0.36
CA PHE A 19 0.57 -7.01 -0.03
C PHE A 19 -0.60 -7.79 0.58
N ILE A 20 -0.97 -8.92 -0.04
CA ILE A 20 -2.03 -9.80 0.47
C ILE A 20 -1.65 -10.35 1.84
N ASN A 21 -0.40 -10.79 2.03
CA ASN A 21 0.06 -11.33 3.29
C ASN A 21 0.00 -10.29 4.43
N ILE A 22 0.38 -9.04 4.16
CA ILE A 22 0.29 -7.95 5.15
C ILE A 22 -1.18 -7.70 5.53
N ILE A 23 -2.09 -7.60 4.54
CA ILE A 23 -3.52 -7.43 4.84
C ILE A 23 -4.05 -8.60 5.66
N TYR A 24 -3.75 -9.84 5.26
CA TYR A 24 -4.18 -11.02 5.98
C TYR A 24 -3.71 -11.02 7.44
N ASN A 25 -2.45 -10.63 7.69
CA ASN A 25 -1.92 -10.49 9.05
C ASN A 25 -2.67 -9.44 9.86
N ILE A 26 -2.88 -8.23 9.32
CA ILE A 26 -3.62 -7.16 10.02
C ILE A 26 -5.04 -7.61 10.38
N LEU A 27 -5.71 -8.34 9.48
CA LEU A 27 -7.05 -8.87 9.73
C LEU A 27 -7.04 -9.97 10.81
N GLN A 28 -6.04 -10.86 10.80
CA GLN A 28 -5.88 -11.95 11.76
C GLN A 28 -5.55 -11.44 13.17
N THR A 29 -4.59 -10.53 13.29
CA THR A 29 -4.13 -10.02 14.58
C THR A 29 -5.07 -8.96 15.15
N LYS A 30 -5.96 -8.39 14.33
CA LYS A 30 -6.78 -7.20 14.66
C LYS A 30 -5.93 -6.02 15.17
N THR A 31 -4.65 -6.02 14.84
CA THR A 31 -3.73 -4.95 15.15
C THR A 31 -3.38 -4.26 13.86
N GLY A 32 -3.56 -2.94 13.83
CA GLY A 32 -2.98 -2.11 12.76
C GLY A 32 -1.45 -2.09 12.87
N PHE A 33 -0.81 -1.17 12.17
CA PHE A 33 0.65 -1.07 12.04
C PHE A 33 1.45 -0.81 13.34
N GLY A 34 0.83 -0.87 14.52
CA GLY A 34 1.48 -0.61 15.81
C GLY A 34 1.89 0.86 16.02
N PHE A 35 1.60 1.74 15.07
CA PHE A 35 1.82 3.17 15.19
C PHE A 35 0.58 3.88 15.73
N PRO A 36 0.75 5.02 16.45
CA PRO A 36 -0.35 5.91 16.79
C PRO A 36 -1.17 6.32 15.57
N ILE A 37 -2.49 6.45 15.73
CA ILE A 37 -3.45 6.77 14.66
C ILE A 37 -3.05 8.04 13.88
N TRP A 38 -2.56 9.07 14.57
CA TRP A 38 -2.15 10.32 13.93
C TRP A 38 -0.99 10.12 12.94
N ILE A 39 -0.03 9.23 13.24
CA ILE A 39 1.08 8.88 12.32
C ILE A 39 0.51 8.14 11.10
N GLN A 40 -0.41 7.21 11.32
CA GLN A 40 -1.06 6.48 10.24
C GLN A 40 -1.81 7.42 9.28
N ILE A 41 -2.53 8.41 9.81
CA ILE A 41 -3.22 9.43 8.99
C ILE A 41 -2.22 10.25 8.16
N VAL A 42 -1.13 10.71 8.76
CA VAL A 42 -0.08 11.46 8.05
C VAL A 42 0.56 10.60 6.95
N LEU A 43 0.87 9.33 7.23
CA LEU A 43 1.35 8.36 6.24
C LEU A 43 0.36 8.19 5.08
N GLY A 44 -0.93 8.04 5.40
CA GLY A 44 -1.99 7.92 4.40
C GLY A 44 -2.07 9.14 3.49
N ALA A 45 -2.00 10.35 4.06
CA ALA A 45 -1.99 11.58 3.30
C ALA A 45 -0.75 11.69 2.39
N CYS A 46 0.44 11.35 2.90
CA CYS A 46 1.67 11.31 2.11
C CYS A 46 1.57 10.36 0.92
N PHE A 47 1.09 9.12 1.14
CA PHE A 47 0.90 8.17 0.05
C PHE A 47 -0.17 8.61 -0.94
N LEU A 48 -1.21 9.31 -0.48
CA LEU A 48 -2.25 9.85 -1.35
C LEU A 48 -1.70 10.97 -2.26
N VAL A 49 -0.90 11.88 -1.72
CA VAL A 49 -0.20 12.91 -2.52
C VAL A 49 0.76 12.27 -3.51
N MET A 50 1.53 11.26 -3.10
CA MET A 50 2.42 10.51 -3.99
C MET A 50 1.66 9.79 -5.09
N THR A 51 0.51 9.18 -4.77
CA THR A 51 -0.39 8.53 -5.72
C THR A 51 -0.85 9.51 -6.80
N LEU A 52 -1.37 10.67 -6.39
CA LEU A 52 -1.84 11.71 -7.30
C LEU A 52 -0.71 12.27 -8.16
N SER A 53 0.48 12.49 -7.57
CA SER A 53 1.66 12.95 -8.30
C SER A 53 2.10 11.97 -9.39
N ASN A 54 2.16 10.67 -9.05
CA ASN A 54 2.55 9.63 -10.00
C ASN A 54 1.52 9.43 -11.13
N PHE A 55 0.22 9.53 -10.82
CA PHE A 55 -0.81 9.48 -11.87
C PHE A 55 -0.75 10.69 -12.80
N LYS A 56 -0.48 11.90 -12.28
CA LYS A 56 -0.27 13.09 -13.12
C LYS A 56 0.93 12.95 -14.06
N GLN A 57 1.98 12.26 -13.62
CA GLN A 57 3.17 12.00 -14.43
C GLN A 57 3.04 10.75 -15.34
N SER A 58 1.85 10.15 -15.47
CA SER A 58 1.62 8.90 -16.21
C SER A 58 2.46 7.70 -15.72
N HIS A 59 2.98 7.76 -14.50
CA HIS A 59 3.66 6.63 -13.85
C HIS A 59 2.64 5.71 -13.16
N TYR A 60 1.77 5.09 -13.95
CA TYR A 60 0.62 4.31 -13.46
C TYR A 60 1.01 3.14 -12.54
N VAL A 61 2.16 2.50 -12.75
CA VAL A 61 2.64 1.39 -11.91
C VAL A 61 2.95 1.87 -10.49
N PHE A 62 3.72 2.96 -10.36
CA PHE A 62 4.05 3.54 -9.07
C PHE A 62 2.83 4.18 -8.41
N GLY A 63 1.97 4.85 -9.20
CA GLY A 63 0.69 5.37 -8.72
C GLY A 63 -0.19 4.26 -8.12
N GLY A 64 -0.28 3.11 -8.78
CA GLY A 64 -0.99 1.93 -8.26
C GLY A 64 -0.42 1.40 -6.95
N ILE A 65 0.91 1.32 -6.83
CA ILE A 65 1.61 0.87 -5.62
C ILE A 65 1.37 1.82 -4.43
N PHE A 66 1.38 3.13 -4.68
CA PHE A 66 1.08 4.10 -3.63
C PHE A 66 -0.42 4.09 -3.27
N ALA A 67 -1.30 3.88 -4.25
CA ALA A 67 -2.74 3.77 -3.99
C ALA A 67 -3.07 2.56 -3.11
N SER A 68 -2.45 1.41 -3.37
CA SER A 68 -2.60 0.23 -2.52
C SER A 68 -2.02 0.46 -1.12
N ALA A 69 -0.93 1.22 -0.98
CA ALA A 69 -0.43 1.63 0.33
C ALA A 69 -1.42 2.52 1.10
N VAL A 70 -2.13 3.44 0.43
CA VAL A 70 -3.22 4.22 1.03
C VAL A 70 -4.33 3.31 1.57
N VAL A 71 -4.74 2.30 0.78
CA VAL A 71 -5.75 1.32 1.22
C VAL A 71 -5.28 0.57 2.46
N LEU A 72 -4.01 0.15 2.49
CA LEU A 72 -3.46 -0.62 3.60
C LEU A 72 -3.37 0.23 4.89
N VAL A 73 -3.03 1.51 4.75
CA VAL A 73 -3.11 2.48 5.87
C VAL A 73 -4.55 2.67 6.33
N ALA A 74 -5.52 2.80 5.42
CA ALA A 74 -6.93 2.94 5.79
C ALA A 74 -7.44 1.72 6.56
N VAL A 75 -7.11 0.50 6.11
CA VAL A 75 -7.45 -0.75 6.81
C VAL A 75 -6.79 -0.77 8.20
N SER A 76 -5.52 -0.37 8.31
CA SER A 76 -4.82 -0.28 9.59
C SER A 76 -5.50 0.70 10.55
N VAL A 77 -5.88 1.89 10.08
CA VAL A 77 -6.56 2.91 10.91
C VAL A 77 -7.88 2.39 11.44
N VAL A 78 -8.69 1.77 10.55
CA VAL A 78 -9.97 1.17 10.93
C VAL A 78 -9.76 0.10 11.99
N MET A 79 -8.83 -0.83 11.80
CA MET A 79 -8.55 -1.87 12.79
C MET A 79 -8.04 -1.30 14.12
N THR A 80 -7.10 -0.36 14.10
CA THR A 80 -6.62 0.30 15.32
C THR A 80 -7.71 1.09 16.04
N SER A 81 -8.75 1.56 15.35
CA SER A 81 -9.86 2.29 15.97
C SER A 81 -10.95 1.41 16.59
N ILE A 82 -11.03 0.14 16.17
CA ILE A 82 -12.06 -0.81 16.65
C ILE A 82 -11.54 -1.66 17.81
N THR A 83 -10.22 -1.77 17.96
CA THR A 83 -9.51 -2.51 19.01
C THR A 83 -9.19 -1.61 20.20
#